data_AF-A0A151QVR9-F1
#
_entry.id   AF-A0A151QVR9-F1
#
_cell.length_a   1.000
_cell.length_b   1.000
_cell.length_c   1.000
_cell.angle_alpha   90.00
_cell.angle_beta   90.00
_cell.angle_gamma   90.00
#
_symmetry.space_group_name_H-M   'P 1'
#
loop_
_entity.id
_entity.type
_entity.pdbx_description
1 polymer ?
#
loop_
_entity_poly.entity_id
_entity_poly.type
_entity_poly.pdbx_seq_one_letter_code
_entity_poly.pdbx_strand_id
1 'polypeptide(L)'
;MCIFITWTIIFPISFFLHMQTFVFKRPPIFPRSLITMIAFMGFYSIGIALCKDIPDIEGDTKFGIYSFSSRFGQKHVFWTCIFLFEMAFGVALLAGATSPYNWSKIVTVICLLHL
;
A
#
# COMPACT_ATOMS: atom_id res chain seq x y z
N MET A 1 7.69 10.68 2.40
CA MET A 1 8.79 9.80 1.95
C MET A 1 9.14 8.72 2.97
N CYS A 2 9.36 9.05 4.25
CA CYS A 2 9.66 8.03 5.28
C CYS A 2 8.59 6.93 5.37
N ILE A 3 7.30 7.29 5.45
CA ILE A 3 6.20 6.31 5.53
C ILE A 3 6.22 5.33 4.35
N PHE A 4 6.42 5.83 3.12
CA PHE A 4 6.49 4.97 1.94
C PHE A 4 7.63 3.96 2.04
N ILE A 5 8.85 4.43 2.35
CA ILE A 5 10.04 3.58 2.40
C ILE A 5 9.92 2.55 3.53
N THR A 6 9.46 2.96 4.71
CA THR A 6 9.35 2.06 5.86
C THR A 6 8.29 0.99 5.63
N TRP A 7 7.09 1.38 5.21
CA TRP A 7 5.96 0.46 5.08
C TRP A 7 5.98 -0.40 3.81
N THR A 8 6.55 0.11 2.71
CA THR A 8 6.58 -0.62 1.43
C THR A 8 7.79 -1.53 1.30
N ILE A 9 8.95 -1.09 1.79
CA ILE A 9 10.24 -1.74 1.51
C ILE A 9 10.81 -2.34 2.79
N ILE A 10 11.11 -1.51 3.79
CA ILE A 10 11.89 -1.93 4.95
C ILE A 10 11.14 -3.02 5.72
N PHE A 11 9.91 -2.77 6.15
CA PHE A 11 9.18 -3.77 6.94
C PHE A 11 8.90 -5.05 6.16
N PRO A 12 8.28 -5.04 4.96
CA PRO A 12 7.94 -6.27 4.26
C PRO A 12 9.16 -7.15 3.95
N ILE A 13 10.25 -6.54 3.47
CA ILE A 13 11.47 -7.28 3.12
C ILE A 13 12.19 -7.76 4.38
N SER A 14 12.34 -6.92 5.40
CA SER A 14 13.09 -7.30 6.62
C SER A 14 12.38 -8.42 7.37
N PHE A 15 11.05 -8.35 7.53
CA PHE A 15 10.28 -9.43 8.15
C PHE A 15 10.36 -10.72 7.34
N PHE A 16 10.22 -10.64 6.01
CA PHE A 16 10.34 -11.81 5.15
C PHE A 16 11.73 -12.46 5.25
N LEU A 17 12.79 -11.67 5.13
CA LEU A 17 14.16 -12.17 5.25
C LEU A 17 14.41 -12.77 6.63
N HIS A 18 13.99 -12.08 7.71
CA HIS A 18 14.17 -12.58 9.06
C HIS A 18 13.52 -13.97 9.27
N MET A 19 12.25 -14.10 8.86
CA MET A 19 11.54 -15.37 8.95
C MET A 19 12.20 -16.45 8.09
N GLN A 20 12.61 -16.12 6.86
CA GLN A 20 13.15 -17.12 5.94
C GLN A 20 14.55 -17.60 6.36
N THR A 21 15.45 -16.68 6.73
CA THR A 21 16.85 -17.02 6.98
C THR A 21 17.11 -17.44 8.42
N PHE A 22 16.54 -16.75 9.41
CA PHE A 22 16.82 -17.03 10.82
C PHE A 22 15.87 -18.05 11.43
N VAL A 23 14.56 -17.98 11.11
CA VAL A 23 13.56 -18.89 11.69
C VAL A 23 13.49 -20.20 10.88
N PHE A 24 13.26 -20.12 9.58
CA PHE A 24 13.08 -21.31 8.74
C PHE A 24 14.37 -21.89 8.16
N LYS A 25 15.50 -21.15 8.22
CA LYS A 25 16.81 -21.56 7.68
C LYS A 25 16.75 -21.99 6.21
N ARG A 26 15.93 -21.29 5.41
CA ARG A 26 15.74 -21.54 3.98
C ARG A 26 16.41 -20.44 3.15
N PRO A 27 16.75 -20.72 1.88
CA PRO A 27 17.28 -19.69 1.00
C PRO A 27 16.24 -18.56 0.79
N PRO A 28 16.68 -17.29 0.70
CA PRO A 28 15.80 -16.13 0.51
C PRO A 28 15.29 -16.06 -0.94
N ILE A 29 14.39 -16.97 -1.31
CA ILE A 29 13.71 -16.96 -2.61
C ILE A 29 12.45 -16.11 -2.47
N PHE A 30 12.37 -15.00 -3.21
CA PHE A 30 11.22 -14.10 -3.13
C PHE A 30 9.96 -14.71 -3.77
N PRO A 31 8.90 -14.96 -2.98
CA PRO A 31 7.67 -15.51 -3.51
C PRO A 31 6.82 -14.43 -4.19
N ARG A 32 5.93 -14.85 -5.09
CA ARG A 32 4.94 -13.96 -5.73
C ARG A 32 4.06 -13.21 -4.71
N SER A 33 3.80 -13.82 -3.55
CA SER A 33 3.05 -13.20 -2.45
C SER A 33 3.77 -11.99 -1.85
N LEU A 34 5.10 -12.03 -1.74
CA LEU A 34 5.89 -10.89 -1.26
C LEU A 34 5.84 -9.72 -2.25
N ILE A 35 5.98 -10.02 -3.54
CA ILE A 35 5.89 -9.01 -4.60
C ILE A 35 4.50 -8.34 -4.58
N THR A 36 3.45 -9.15 -4.45
CA THR A 36 2.07 -8.65 -4.31
C THR A 36 1.92 -7.74 -3.08
N MET A 37 2.46 -8.17 -1.93
CA MET A 37 2.42 -7.39 -0.69
C MET A 37 3.12 -6.04 -0.84
N ILE A 38 4.31 -6.02 -1.46
CA ILE A 38 5.05 -4.79 -1.73
C ILE A 38 4.26 -3.88 -2.69
N ALA A 39 3.66 -4.44 -3.74
CA ALA A 39 2.84 -3.66 -4.67
C ALA A 39 1.60 -3.06 -3.98
N PHE A 40 0.89 -3.84 -3.18
CA PHE A 40 -0.25 -3.37 -2.37
C PHE A 40 0.17 -2.25 -1.41
N MET A 41 1.21 -2.51 -0.59
CA MET A 41 1.71 -1.55 0.38
C MET A 41 2.26 -0.28 -0.28
N GLY A 42 2.79 -0.39 -1.51
CA GLY A 42 3.24 0.76 -2.29
C GLY A 42 2.11 1.76 -2.54
N PHE A 43 1.02 1.32 -3.17
CA PHE A 43 -0.13 2.18 -3.42
C PHE A 43 -0.78 2.66 -2.11
N TYR A 44 -0.98 1.74 -1.17
CA TYR A 44 -1.64 2.04 0.10
C TYR A 44 -0.86 3.06 0.94
N SER A 45 0.46 2.93 1.04
CA SER A 45 1.30 3.82 1.86
C SER A 45 1.43 5.22 1.25
N ILE A 46 1.38 5.36 -0.08
CA ILE A 46 1.29 6.68 -0.75
C ILE A 46 -0.09 7.30 -0.45
N GLY A 47 -1.17 6.52 -0.57
CA GLY A 47 -2.53 6.98 -0.30
C GLY A 47 -2.67 7.55 1.12
N ILE A 48 -2.24 6.80 2.15
CA ILE A 48 -2.29 7.29 3.55
C ILE A 48 -1.38 8.50 3.77
N ALA A 49 -0.23 8.57 3.09
CA ALA A 49 0.70 9.69 3.21
C ALA A 49 0.15 10.98 2.58
N LEU A 50 -0.66 10.88 1.52
CA LEU A 50 -1.37 12.02 0.96
C LEU A 50 -2.61 12.37 1.80
N CYS A 51 -3.32 11.38 2.32
CA CYS A 51 -4.47 11.61 3.19
C CYS A 51 -4.12 12.35 4.48
N LYS A 52 -2.98 12.06 5.11
CA LYS A 52 -2.51 12.79 6.29
C LYS A 52 -2.13 14.25 5.94
N ASP A 53 -1.61 14.48 4.73
CA ASP A 53 -1.17 15.81 4.30
C ASP A 53 -2.37 16.72 3.95
N ILE A 54 -3.60 16.20 3.86
CA ILE A 54 -4.81 16.99 3.61
C ILE A 54 -5.23 17.84 4.82
N PRO A 55 -5.46 17.26 6.03
CA PRO A 55 -5.76 18.05 7.22
C PRO A 55 -4.58 18.93 7.66
N ASP A 56 -3.35 18.55 7.33
CA ASP A 56 -2.14 19.32 7.69
C ASP A 56 -2.00 20.64 6.90
N ILE A 57 -2.75 20.84 5.81
CA ILE A 57 -2.65 22.04 4.93
C ILE A 57 -2.89 23.34 5.72
N GLU A 58 -3.91 23.37 6.59
CA GLU A 58 -4.26 24.58 7.36
C GLU A 58 -3.13 24.97 8.32
N GLY A 59 -2.50 23.98 8.96
CA GLY A 59 -1.35 24.17 9.83
C GLY A 59 -0.13 24.64 9.05
N ASP A 60 0.25 23.91 7.99
CA ASP A 60 1.42 24.19 7.15
C ASP A 60 1.38 25.62 6.58
N THR A 61 0.21 26.04 6.08
CA THR A 61 0.02 27.37 5.50
C THR A 61 0.23 28.48 6.53
N LYS A 62 -0.18 28.26 7.79
CA LYS A 62 0.02 29.21 8.89
C LYS A 62 1.49 29.43 9.23
N PHE A 63 2.33 28.41 9.03
CA PHE A 63 3.79 28.47 9.24
C PHE A 63 4.58 28.77 7.95
N GLY A 64 3.90 29.06 6.83
CA GLY A 64 4.53 29.37 5.55
C GLY A 64 5.18 28.16 4.85
N ILE A 65 4.83 26.94 5.25
CA ILE A 65 5.30 25.70 4.63
C ILE A 65 4.32 25.33 3.51
N TYR A 66 4.85 25.13 2.30
CA TYR A 66 4.03 24.74 1.14
C TYR A 66 4.18 23.24 0.88
N SER A 67 3.26 22.44 1.41
CA SER A 67 3.17 21.01 1.11
C SER A 67 2.64 20.74 -0.30
N PHE A 68 2.86 19.54 -0.84
CA PHE A 68 2.35 19.13 -2.15
C PHE A 68 0.83 19.35 -2.26
N SER A 69 0.11 19.07 -1.17
CA SER A 69 -1.34 19.21 -1.09
C SER A 69 -1.81 20.67 -1.14
N SER A 70 -1.02 21.61 -0.61
CA SER A 70 -1.31 23.06 -0.67
C SER A 70 -1.20 23.62 -2.09
N ARG A 71 -0.31 23.07 -2.94
CA ARG A 71 -0.07 23.56 -4.30
C ARG A 71 -1.01 22.95 -5.35
N PHE A 72 -1.36 21.68 -5.19
CA PHE A 72 -2.17 20.93 -6.16
C PHE A 72 -3.68 21.04 -5.91
N GLY A 73 -4.07 21.55 -4.73
CA GLY A 73 -5.46 21.72 -4.33
C GLY A 73 -6.02 20.49 -3.62
N GLN A 74 -6.62 20.70 -2.45
CA GLN A 74 -7.14 19.67 -1.56
C GLN A 74 -8.09 18.69 -2.27
N LYS A 75 -8.99 19.18 -3.13
CA LYS A 75 -9.96 18.35 -3.85
C LYS A 75 -9.28 17.36 -4.81
N HIS A 76 -8.27 17.79 -5.55
CA HIS A 76 -7.54 16.91 -6.48
C HIS A 76 -6.71 15.86 -5.74
N VAL A 77 -6.08 16.25 -4.63
CA VAL A 77 -5.30 15.34 -3.78
C VAL A 77 -6.21 14.27 -3.17
N PHE A 78 -7.39 14.66 -2.69
CA PHE A 78 -8.38 13.73 -2.15
C PHE A 78 -8.81 12.65 -3.18
N TRP A 79 -9.13 13.07 -4.40
CA TRP A 79 -9.45 12.12 -5.48
C TRP A 79 -8.25 11.23 -5.85
N THR A 80 -7.04 11.77 -5.81
CA THR A 80 -5.81 10.99 -6.01
C THR A 80 -5.65 9.92 -4.92
N CYS A 81 -5.95 10.23 -3.66
CA CYS A 81 -5.93 9.24 -2.58
C CYS A 81 -6.93 8.12 -2.82
N ILE A 82 -8.16 8.46 -3.20
CA ILE A 82 -9.20 7.46 -3.52
C ILE A 82 -8.70 6.53 -4.64
N PHE A 83 -8.18 7.09 -5.72
CA PHE A 83 -7.64 6.32 -6.83
C PHE A 83 -6.49 5.40 -6.39
N LEU A 84 -5.57 5.88 -5.55
CA LEU A 84 -4.49 5.05 -5.03
C LEU A 84 -4.99 3.88 -4.17
N PHE A 85 -6.01 4.11 -3.34
CA PHE A 85 -6.62 3.02 -2.57
C PHE A 85 -7.34 2.03 -3.47
N GLU A 86 -8.08 2.50 -4.48
CA GLU A 86 -8.72 1.66 -5.48
C GLU A 86 -7.70 0.77 -6.21
N MET A 87 -6.57 1.34 -6.64
CA MET A 87 -5.48 0.58 -7.25
C MET A 87 -4.86 -0.44 -6.28
N ALA A 88 -4.68 -0.09 -5.01
CA ALA A 88 -4.18 -1.01 -4.00
C ALA A 88 -5.11 -2.23 -3.86
N PHE A 89 -6.42 -2.00 -3.68
CA PHE A 89 -7.40 -3.09 -3.61
C PHE A 89 -7.52 -3.85 -4.93
N GLY A 90 -7.39 -3.19 -6.07
CA GLY A 90 -7.32 -3.84 -7.38
C GLY A 90 -6.15 -4.84 -7.48
N VAL A 91 -4.95 -4.46 -7.00
CA VAL A 91 -3.80 -5.37 -6.93
C VAL A 91 -4.11 -6.59 -6.04
N ALA A 92 -4.75 -6.37 -4.89
CA ALA A 92 -5.11 -7.47 -3.98
C ALA A 92 -6.13 -8.44 -4.61
N LEU A 93 -7.15 -7.91 -5.30
CA LEU A 93 -8.15 -8.72 -6.00
C LEU A 93 -7.52 -9.52 -7.15
N LEU A 94 -6.67 -8.89 -7.97
CA LEU A 94 -5.95 -9.56 -9.05
C LEU A 94 -5.05 -10.68 -8.53
N ALA A 95 -4.34 -10.46 -7.44
CA ALA A 95 -3.51 -11.48 -6.82
C ALA A 95 -4.33 -12.64 -6.24
N GLY A 96 -5.49 -12.34 -5.66
CA GLY A 96 -6.42 -13.36 -5.16
C GLY A 96 -7.01 -14.21 -6.29
N ALA A 97 -7.41 -13.59 -7.40
CA ALA A 97 -7.96 -14.26 -8.57
C ALA A 97 -6.93 -15.14 -9.31
N THR A 98 -5.67 -14.70 -9.38
CA THR A 98 -4.56 -15.43 -10.02
C THR A 98 -3.89 -16.45 -9.10
N SER A 99 -4.35 -16.55 -7.85
CA SER A 99 -3.82 -17.50 -6.87
C SER A 99 -4.09 -18.96 -7.28
N PRO A 100 -3.14 -19.88 -7.08
CA PRO A 100 -3.37 -21.31 -7.33
C PRO A 100 -4.27 -21.96 -6.27
N TYR A 101 -4.51 -21.29 -5.14
CA TYR A 101 -5.28 -21.84 -4.02
C TYR A 101 -6.78 -21.54 -4.18
N ASN A 102 -7.62 -22.58 -4.18
CA ASN A 102 -9.07 -22.44 -4.33
C ASN A 102 -9.73 -21.60 -3.23
N TRP A 103 -9.23 -21.68 -1.99
CA TRP A 103 -9.71 -20.84 -0.89
C TRP A 103 -9.50 -19.35 -1.15
N SER A 104 -8.35 -18.97 -1.73
CA SER A 104 -8.08 -17.58 -2.11
C SER A 104 -9.09 -17.08 -3.13
N LYS A 105 -9.44 -17.90 -4.12
CA LYS A 105 -10.43 -17.55 -5.15
C LYS A 105 -11.83 -17.38 -4.55
N ILE A 106 -12.25 -18.27 -3.66
CA ILE A 106 -13.55 -18.18 -2.98
C ILE A 106 -13.65 -16.87 -2.20
N VAL A 107 -12.62 -16.52 -1.43
CA VAL A 107 -12.57 -15.24 -0.70
C VAL A 107 -12.64 -14.05 -1.66
N THR A 108 -11.89 -14.07 -2.76
CA THR A 108 -11.93 -13.00 -3.76
C THR A 108 -13.32 -12.84 -4.38
N VAL A 109 -13.99 -13.95 -4.73
CA VAL A 109 -15.35 -13.92 -5.30
C VAL A 109 -16.37 -13.35 -4.31
N ILE A 110 -16.31 -13.76 -3.04
CA ILE A 110 -17.18 -13.22 -1.99
C ILE A 110 -16.94 -11.71 -1.81
N CYS A 111 -15.67 -11.30 -1.79
CA CYS A 111 -15.30 -9.89 -1.66
C CYS A 111 -15.85 -9.05 -2.83
N LEU A 112 -15.79 -9.59 -4.06
CA LEU A 112 -16.33 -8.95 -5.26
C LEU A 112 -17.86 -8.84 -5.26
N LEU A 113 -18.56 -9.79 -4.64
CA LEU A 113 -20.03 -9.78 -4.51
C LEU A 113 -20.55 -8.74 -3.51
N HIS A 114 -19.68 -8.29 -2.59
CA HIS A 114 -20.01 -7.33 -1.54
C HIS A 114 -19.53 -5.89 -1.82
N LEU A 115 -18.80 -5.68 -2.93
CA LEU A 115 -18.38 -4.36 -3.43
C LEU A 115 -19.44 -3.77 -4.36
#